data_AF-A0A0C2FNM6-F1
#
_entry.id   AF-A0A0C2FNM6-F1
#
_cell.length_a   1.000
_cell.length_b   1.000
_cell.length_c   1.000
_cell.angle_alpha   90.00
_cell.angle_beta   90.00
_cell.angle_gamma   90.00
#
_symmetry.space_group_name_H-M   'P 1'
#
loop_
_entity.id
_entity.type
_entity.pdbx_description
1 polymer ?
#
loop_
_entity_poly.entity_id
_entity_poly.type
_entity_poly.pdbx_seq_one_letter_code
_entity_poly.pdbx_strand_id
1 'polypeptide(L)'
;MPMEAADSSVPGIQKGVAWYYVDATTKSALTPSQKTLDDKDQAIAYTLNQYYSKKTDPTIFHAMYNDEPYNSTTSSLLDALTANRAELPTIQFGHTKGSK
;
A
#
# COMPACT_ATOMS: atom_id res chain seq x y z
N MET A 1 0.11 -11.05 -3.23
CA MET A 1 -0.41 -12.16 -4.07
C MET A 1 -0.86 -13.29 -3.16
N PRO A 2 -1.75 -14.22 -3.59
CA PRO A 2 -2.00 -15.44 -2.84
C PRO A 2 -0.67 -16.19 -2.59
N MET A 3 -0.61 -16.88 -1.46
CA MET A 3 0.57 -17.63 -1.06
C MET A 3 0.49 -19.04 -1.65
N GLU A 4 1.43 -19.37 -2.54
CA GLU A 4 1.49 -20.68 -3.18
C GLU A 4 2.72 -21.43 -2.67
N ALA A 5 2.55 -22.27 -1.64
CA ALA A 5 3.66 -22.89 -0.93
C ALA A 5 4.51 -23.85 -1.80
N ALA A 6 3.88 -24.51 -2.78
CA ALA A 6 4.54 -25.48 -3.66
C ALA A 6 5.15 -24.84 -4.92
N ASP A 7 4.85 -23.58 -5.22
CA ASP A 7 5.33 -22.90 -6.43
C ASP A 7 6.62 -22.12 -6.13
N SER A 8 7.65 -22.31 -6.97
CA SER A 8 8.91 -21.56 -6.92
C SER A 8 9.21 -20.84 -8.24
N SER A 9 8.25 -20.76 -9.16
CA SER A 9 8.39 -20.13 -10.47
C SER A 9 8.45 -18.61 -10.41
N VAL A 10 7.84 -18.00 -9.39
CA VAL A 10 7.81 -16.55 -9.16
C VAL A 10 8.50 -16.22 -7.83
N PRO A 11 9.53 -15.35 -7.83
CA PRO A 11 10.19 -14.92 -6.60
C PRO A 11 9.21 -14.35 -5.56
N GLY A 12 9.25 -14.90 -4.35
CA GLY A 12 8.42 -14.44 -3.22
C GLY A 12 6.99 -14.98 -3.16
N ILE A 13 6.58 -15.87 -4.09
CA ILE A 13 5.19 -16.36 -4.13
C ILE A 13 4.83 -17.21 -2.91
N GLN A 14 5.78 -17.98 -2.40
CA GLN A 14 5.65 -18.79 -1.17
C GLN A 14 5.47 -17.95 0.09
N LYS A 15 5.75 -16.65 0.04
CA LYS A 15 5.66 -15.71 1.17
C LYS A 15 4.56 -14.65 0.97
N GLY A 16 3.82 -14.71 -0.14
CA GLY A 16 2.80 -13.71 -0.49
C GLY A 16 3.34 -12.34 -0.93
N VAL A 17 4.66 -12.17 -1.03
CA VAL A 17 5.36 -10.92 -1.39
C VAL A 17 5.79 -10.87 -2.87
N ALA A 18 5.39 -11.86 -3.66
CA ALA A 18 5.50 -11.81 -5.11
C ALA A 18 4.63 -10.69 -5.71
N TRP A 19 5.08 -10.12 -6.82
CA TRP A 19 4.34 -9.11 -7.57
C TRP A 19 4.79 -9.07 -9.03
N TYR A 20 3.93 -8.54 -9.88
CA TYR A 20 4.20 -8.30 -11.30
C TYR A 20 4.43 -6.81 -11.53
N TYR A 21 5.31 -6.50 -12.47
CA TYR A 21 5.62 -5.14 -12.88
C TYR A 21 5.25 -4.92 -14.34
N VAL A 22 4.79 -3.71 -14.62
CA VAL A 22 4.54 -3.18 -15.95
C VAL A 22 4.79 -1.68 -15.96
N ASP A 23 5.48 -1.21 -16.98
CA ASP A 23 5.62 0.20 -17.31
C ASP A 23 5.47 0.41 -18.83
N ALA A 24 5.44 1.68 -19.26
CA ALA A 24 5.26 2.03 -20.67
C ALA A 24 6.44 1.62 -21.58
N THR A 25 7.60 1.31 -21.02
CA THR A 25 8.82 0.91 -21.73
C THR A 25 8.94 -0.61 -21.88
N THR A 26 8.42 -1.38 -20.93
CA THR A 26 8.28 -2.83 -21.03
C THR A 26 7.22 -3.18 -22.06
N LYS A 27 7.66 -3.60 -23.25
CA LYS A 27 6.80 -4.01 -24.38
C LYS A 27 6.00 -5.30 -24.15
N SER A 28 5.93 -5.81 -22.92
CA SER A 28 5.28 -7.06 -22.56
C SER A 28 4.18 -6.81 -21.53
N ALA A 29 3.09 -7.57 -21.61
CA ALA A 29 2.03 -7.57 -20.61
C ALA A 29 2.55 -8.25 -19.33
N LEU A 30 2.61 -7.51 -18.21
CA LEU A 30 2.89 -7.98 -16.84
C LEU A 30 4.01 -9.02 -16.70
N THR A 31 5.19 -8.58 -16.24
CA THR A 31 6.33 -9.48 -15.99
C THR A 31 6.50 -9.75 -14.49
N PRO A 32 6.78 -11.00 -14.06
CA PRO A 32 7.09 -11.28 -12.66
C PRO A 32 8.36 -10.54 -12.25
N SER A 33 8.30 -9.78 -11.15
CA SER A 33 9.49 -9.10 -10.62
C SER A 33 10.50 -10.13 -10.08
N GLN A 34 11.80 -9.88 -10.33
CA GLN A 34 12.89 -10.64 -9.71
C GLN A 34 13.15 -10.23 -8.26
N LYS A 35 12.57 -9.11 -7.84
CA LYS A 35 12.69 -8.50 -6.52
C LYS A 35 11.36 -8.61 -5.79
N THR A 36 11.36 -9.04 -4.53
CA THR A 36 10.14 -9.20 -3.74
C THR A 36 9.66 -7.85 -3.19
N LEU A 37 8.38 -7.76 -2.80
CA LEU A 37 7.81 -6.50 -2.28
C LEU A 37 8.48 -5.98 -1.00
N ASP A 38 9.09 -6.88 -0.22
CA ASP A 38 9.86 -6.60 0.99
C ASP A 38 11.33 -6.22 0.73
N ASP A 39 11.78 -6.23 -0.53
CA ASP A 39 13.10 -5.73 -0.95
C ASP A 39 13.09 -4.19 -1.08
N LYS A 40 14.26 -3.56 -0.83
CA LYS A 40 14.49 -2.12 -1.04
C LYS A 40 14.81 -1.79 -2.50
N ASP A 41 15.27 -2.76 -3.28
CA ASP A 41 15.73 -2.56 -4.66
C ASP A 41 14.61 -2.80 -5.69
N GLN A 42 13.46 -2.16 -5.52
CA GLN A 42 12.30 -2.34 -6.40
C GLN A 42 11.49 -1.05 -6.57
N ALA A 43 10.66 -0.98 -7.61
CA ALA A 43 10.04 0.26 -8.07
C ALA A 43 9.23 1.02 -7.00
N ILE A 44 8.43 0.32 -6.19
CA ILE A 44 7.64 0.90 -5.08
C ILE A 44 8.58 1.43 -4.00
N ALA A 45 9.60 0.66 -3.60
CA ALA A 45 10.59 1.09 -2.61
C ALA A 45 11.38 2.32 -3.08
N TYR A 46 11.81 2.34 -4.35
CA TYR A 46 12.46 3.51 -4.95
C TYR A 46 11.54 4.72 -4.96
N THR A 47 10.27 4.55 -5.33
CA THR A 47 9.28 5.63 -5.39
C THR A 47 9.05 6.24 -4.00
N LEU A 48 8.81 5.39 -3.00
CA LEU A 48 8.63 5.82 -1.62
C LEU A 48 9.90 6.46 -1.05
N ASN A 49 11.08 5.92 -1.37
CA ASN A 49 12.35 6.48 -0.91
C ASN A 49 12.61 7.88 -1.48
N GLN A 50 12.27 8.13 -2.76
CA GLN A 50 12.37 9.48 -3.36
C GLN A 50 11.54 10.50 -2.59
N TYR A 51 10.35 10.11 -2.15
CA TYR A 51 9.49 10.96 -1.32
C TYR A 51 10.01 11.09 0.11
N TYR A 52 10.22 9.97 0.83
CA TYR A 52 10.57 9.98 2.25
C TYR A 52 11.94 10.62 2.54
N SER A 53 12.89 10.54 1.59
CA SER A 53 14.18 11.23 1.70
C SER A 53 14.07 12.76 1.68
N LYS A 54 12.96 13.30 1.15
CA LYS A 54 12.70 14.74 1.03
C LYS A 54 11.39 15.15 1.70
N LYS A 55 10.86 14.36 2.63
CA LYS A 55 9.56 14.59 3.25
C LYS A 55 9.41 15.98 3.89
N THR A 56 10.50 16.54 4.40
CA THR A 56 10.54 17.85 5.05
C THR A 56 10.74 19.01 4.08
N ASP A 57 10.87 18.75 2.77
CA ASP A 57 11.02 19.79 1.75
C ASP A 57 9.67 20.50 1.55
N PRO A 58 9.55 21.80 1.91
CA PRO A 58 8.30 22.53 1.81
C PRO A 58 7.88 22.82 0.35
N THR A 59 8.76 22.58 -0.62
CA THR A 59 8.46 22.75 -2.05
C THR A 59 7.77 21.53 -2.67
N ILE A 60 7.79 20.39 -1.97
CA ILE A 60 7.19 19.13 -2.44
C ILE A 60 5.81 18.95 -1.84
N PHE A 61 4.79 19.21 -2.66
CA PHE A 61 3.41 18.91 -2.31
C PHE A 61 3.15 17.40 -2.31
N HIS A 62 2.40 16.91 -1.32
CA HIS A 62 1.99 15.52 -1.22
C HIS A 62 0.71 15.39 -0.39
N ALA A 63 -0.12 14.40 -0.73
CA ALA A 63 -1.28 14.04 0.06
C ALA A 63 -1.33 12.51 0.25
N MET A 64 -1.47 12.07 1.49
CA MET A 64 -1.68 10.67 1.85
C MET A 64 -3.09 10.50 2.40
N TYR A 65 -3.80 9.47 1.95
CA TYR A 65 -5.13 9.14 2.45
C TYR A 65 -5.27 7.64 2.69
N ASN A 66 -6.19 7.29 3.60
CA ASN A 66 -6.50 5.93 4.01
C ASN A 66 -7.98 5.92 4.40
N ASP A 67 -8.77 4.99 3.85
CA ASP A 67 -10.19 4.81 4.18
C ASP A 67 -10.41 3.90 5.42
N GLU A 68 -9.33 3.47 6.07
CA GLU A 68 -9.41 2.83 7.39
C GLU A 68 -10.07 3.78 8.41
N PRO A 69 -11.06 3.28 9.17
CA PRO A 69 -11.62 4.02 10.29
C PRO A 69 -10.49 4.45 11.23
N TYR A 70 -10.44 5.75 11.53
CA TYR A 70 -9.48 6.29 12.48
C TYR A 70 -9.76 5.71 13.88
N ASN A 71 -8.90 4.85 14.37
CA ASN A 71 -8.95 4.34 15.74
C ASN A 71 -8.24 5.33 16.68
N SER A 72 -8.89 6.44 17.00
CA SER A 72 -8.35 7.38 17.99
C SER A 72 -8.10 6.65 19.32
N THR A 73 -6.84 6.57 19.77
CA THR A 73 -6.50 6.15 21.14
C THR A 73 -6.78 7.26 22.17
N THR A 74 -7.20 8.44 21.71
CA THR A 74 -7.63 9.56 22.55
C THR A 74 -9.09 9.87 22.23
N SER A 75 -10.01 9.28 22.98
CA SER A 75 -11.44 9.53 22.81
C SER A 75 -11.74 11.02 23.04
N SER A 76 -12.01 11.75 21.97
CA SER A 76 -12.54 13.11 22.07
C SER A 76 -14.05 13.03 22.32
N LEU A 77 -14.62 14.00 23.06
CA LEU A 77 -16.07 14.11 23.26
C LEU A 77 -16.84 14.21 21.92
N LEU A 78 -16.17 14.66 20.85
CA LEU A 78 -16.70 14.66 19.49
C LEU A 78 -16.85 13.24 18.92
N ASP A 79 -15.88 12.34 19.15
CA ASP A 79 -15.96 10.94 18.69
C ASP A 79 -17.18 10.22 19.29
N ALA A 80 -17.49 10.48 20.57
CA ALA A 80 -18.63 9.88 21.26
C ALA A 80 -19.99 10.35 20.70
N LEU A 81 -20.07 11.59 20.21
CA LEU A 81 -21.30 12.15 19.62
C LEU A 81 -21.51 11.67 18.18
N THR A 82 -20.43 11.39 17.44
CA THR A 82 -20.52 10.85 16.07
C THR A 82 -20.64 9.32 16.01
N ALA A 83 -20.24 8.59 17.07
CA ALA A 83 -20.31 7.14 17.13
C ALA A 83 -21.74 6.58 16.96
N ASN A 84 -22.77 7.30 17.42
CA ASN A 84 -24.18 6.89 17.26
C ASN A 84 -24.74 7.12 15.84
N ARG A 85 -23.96 7.70 14.93
CA ARG A 85 -24.36 8.03 13.55
C ARG A 85 -23.57 7.26 12.51
N ALA A 86 -22.59 6.44 12.92
CA ALA A 86 -21.75 5.70 12.00
C ALA A 86 -22.53 4.50 11.45
N GLU A 87 -22.92 4.60 10.17
CA GLU A 87 -23.25 3.43 9.38
C GLU A 87 -22.10 2.43 9.49
N LEU A 88 -22.42 1.19 9.83
CA LEU A 88 -21.46 0.10 9.92
C LEU A 88 -20.73 -0.02 8.58
N PRO A 89 -19.40 0.21 8.52
CA PRO A 89 -18.68 0.01 7.27
C PRO A 89 -18.75 -1.47 6.90
N THR A 90 -19.17 -1.76 5.66
CA THR A 90 -19.17 -3.11 5.09
C THR A 90 -17.73 -3.53 4.78
N ILE A 91 -17.01 -3.99 5.80
CA ILE A 91 -15.62 -4.45 5.66
C ILE A 91 -15.62 -5.87 5.07
N GLN A 92 -16.04 -6.01 3.82
CA GLN A 92 -15.92 -7.28 3.09
C GLN A 92 -14.57 -7.39 2.37
N PHE A 93 -13.88 -6.27 2.13
CA PHE A 93 -12.59 -6.19 1.45
C PHE A 93 -11.67 -5.18 2.15
N GLY A 94 -10.35 -5.35 1.99
CA GLY A 94 -9.34 -4.47 2.59
C GLY A 94 -9.44 -3.01 2.15
N HIS A 95 -8.81 -2.14 2.94
CA HIS A 95 -8.87 -0.69 2.82
C HIS A 95 -8.00 -0.13 1.69
N THR A 96 -8.49 0.91 1.00
CA THR A 96 -7.80 1.61 -0.08
C THR A 96 -6.77 2.60 0.46
N LYS A 97 -5.52 2.45 0.03
CA LYS A 97 -4.41 3.36 0.35
C LYS A 97 -3.84 3.94 -0.93
N GLY A 98 -3.48 5.23 -0.92
CA GLY A 98 -2.90 5.88 -2.09
C GLY A 98 -2.22 7.22 -1.80
N SER A 99 -1.41 7.66 -2.76
CA SER A 99 -0.87 9.01 -2.86
C SER A 99 -1.34 9.63 -4.18
N LYS A 100 -1.80 10.90 -4.15
CA LYS A 100 -2.09 11.67 -5.36
C LYS A 100 -0.94 12.62 -5.69
#